data_AF-F9Y452-F1
#
_entry.id   AF-F9Y452-F1
#
_cell.length_a   1.000
_cell.length_b   1.000
_cell.length_c   1.000
_cell.angle_alpha   90.00
_cell.angle_beta   90.00
_cell.angle_gamma   90.00
#
_symmetry.space_group_name_H-M   'P 1'
#
loop_
_entity.id
_entity.type
_entity.pdbx_description
1 polymer ?
#
loop_
_entity_poly.entity_id
_entity_poly.type
_entity_poly.pdbx_seq_one_letter_code
_entity_poly.pdbx_strand_id
1 'polypeptide(L)'
;MADDLHPPNLAPNQDIQRQLRDAMVLLLSVRGSLADMLAELSAGNPGPLREIAPKQSELETALRRAFDTEQKFNDWYAKFAKGTADDTLDYDAIRDEIGCRLARLNPCCDAG
;
A
#
# COMPACT_ATOMS: atom_id res chain seq x y z
N MET A 1 -23.71 -16.77 -22.40
CA MET A 1 -23.65 -17.04 -20.95
C MET A 1 -22.74 -15.99 -20.38
N ALA A 2 -23.28 -15.14 -19.51
CA ALA A 2 -22.62 -13.91 -19.05
C ALA A 2 -21.46 -14.26 -18.13
N ASP A 3 -20.28 -13.74 -18.46
CA ASP A 3 -19.06 -13.83 -17.65
C ASP A 3 -19.18 -12.79 -16.54
N ASP A 4 -19.20 -13.26 -15.29
CA ASP A 4 -19.23 -12.46 -14.07
C ASP A 4 -17.94 -11.61 -13.98
N LEU A 5 -17.97 -10.40 -14.54
CA LEU A 5 -16.97 -9.35 -14.32
C LEU A 5 -17.08 -8.84 -12.87
N HIS A 6 -16.61 -9.65 -11.93
CA HIS A 6 -16.32 -9.20 -10.58
C HIS A 6 -15.06 -8.34 -10.65
N PRO A 7 -15.10 -7.03 -10.30
CA PRO A 7 -13.89 -6.21 -10.31
C PRO A 7 -12.87 -6.81 -9.34
N PRO A 8 -11.58 -6.88 -9.71
CA PRO A 8 -10.54 -7.36 -8.80
C PRO A 8 -10.61 -6.52 -7.53
N ASN A 9 -10.81 -7.18 -6.40
CA ASN A 9 -10.93 -6.53 -5.11
C ASN A 9 -9.59 -5.84 -4.77
N LEU A 10 -9.51 -4.53 -5.01
CA LEU A 10 -8.35 -3.67 -4.74
C LEU A 10 -8.17 -3.32 -3.26
N ALA A 11 -9.12 -3.70 -2.39
CA ALA A 11 -9.11 -3.39 -0.96
C ALA A 11 -7.87 -3.90 -0.18
N PRO A 12 -7.30 -5.10 -0.47
CA PRO A 12 -6.16 -5.60 0.29
C PRO A 12 -4.91 -4.70 0.21
N ASN A 13 -4.70 -4.03 -0.92
CA ASN A 13 -3.50 -3.20 -1.14
C ASN A 13 -3.57 -1.90 -0.32
N GLN A 14 -4.73 -1.24 -0.29
CA GLN A 14 -4.92 0.01 0.45
C GLN A 14 -4.78 -0.18 1.96
N ASP A 15 -5.30 -1.28 2.49
CA ASP A 15 -5.17 -1.63 3.91
C ASP A 15 -3.72 -1.95 4.30
N ILE A 16 -2.98 -2.70 3.47
CA ILE A 16 -1.57 -3.00 3.71
C ILE A 16 -0.71 -1.72 3.66
N GLN A 17 -0.94 -0.84 2.68
CA GLN A 17 -0.23 0.43 2.59
C GLN A 17 -0.53 1.37 3.77
N ARG A 18 -1.76 1.34 4.28
CA ARG A 18 -2.13 2.08 5.49
C ARG A 18 -1.41 1.52 6.72
N GLN A 19 -1.44 0.20 6.90
CA GLN A 19 -0.74 -0.47 8.01
C GLN A 19 0.77 -0.21 8.00
N LEU A 20 1.40 -0.21 6.82
CA LEU A 20 2.82 0.13 6.67
C LEU A 20 3.10 1.58 7.06
N ARG A 21 2.28 2.54 6.60
CA ARG A 21 2.42 3.96 6.99
C ARG A 21 2.28 4.14 8.48
N ASP A 22 1.26 3.54 9.08
CA ASP A 22 1.00 3.65 10.52
C ASP A 22 2.17 3.06 11.33
N ALA A 23 2.73 1.93 10.89
CA ALA A 23 3.91 1.31 11.50
C ALA A 23 5.16 2.21 11.39
N MET A 24 5.39 2.84 10.23
CA MET A 24 6.51 3.77 10.03
C MET A 24 6.40 5.01 10.91
N VAL A 25 5.21 5.60 11.03
CA VAL A 25 4.98 6.77 11.90
C VAL A 25 5.28 6.42 13.35
N LEU A 26 4.78 5.27 13.83
CA LEU A 26 5.02 4.81 15.19
C LEU A 26 6.52 4.59 15.44
N LEU A 27 7.21 3.92 14.51
CA LEU A 27 8.64 3.64 14.62
C LEU A 27 9.49 4.93 14.70
N LEU A 28 9.20 5.90 13.83
CA LEU A 28 9.90 7.19 13.84
C LEU A 28 9.64 7.97 15.12
N SER A 29 8.40 7.94 15.63
CA SER A 29 8.04 8.58 16.89
C SER A 29 8.77 7.97 18.08
N VAL A 30 8.75 6.64 18.22
CA VAL A 30 9.41 5.95 19.34
C VAL A 30 10.93 6.13 19.27
N ARG A 31 11.51 6.08 18.06
CA ARG A 31 12.95 6.38 17.86
C ARG A 31 13.30 7.80 18.32
N GLY A 32 12.48 8.78 17.97
CA GLY A 32 12.67 10.17 18.41
C GLY A 32 12.64 10.29 19.93
N SER A 33 11.61 9.76 20.58
CA SER A 33 11.48 9.80 22.04
C SER A 33 12.64 9.11 22.77
N LEU A 34 13.12 7.96 22.26
CA LEU A 34 14.27 7.29 22.85
C LEU A 34 15.57 8.09 22.67
N ALA A 35 15.76 8.73 21.52
CA ALA A 35 16.91 9.59 21.29
C ALA A 35 16.93 10.79 22.27
N ASP A 36 15.77 11.42 22.49
CA ASP A 36 15.63 12.53 23.42
C ASP A 36 15.90 12.09 24.88
N MET A 37 15.38 10.93 25.30
CA MET A 37 15.66 10.37 26.64
C MET A 37 17.14 10.06 26.85
N LEU A 38 17.82 9.53 25.84
CA LEU A 38 19.26 9.26 25.90
C LEU A 38 20.09 10.55 25.94
N ALA A 39 19.65 11.59 25.23
CA ALA A 39 20.29 12.90 25.27
C ALA A 39 20.20 13.54 26.66
N GLU A 40 19.02 13.53 27.29
CA GLU A 40 18.82 14.02 28.67
C GLU A 40 19.71 13.26 29.67
N LEU A 41 19.74 11.93 29.55
CA LEU A 41 20.62 11.10 30.36
C LEU A 41 22.10 11.46 30.22
N SER A 42 22.56 11.67 28.99
CA SER A 42 23.94 12.05 28.70
C SER A 42 24.29 13.45 29.22
N ALA A 43 23.29 14.33 29.33
CA ALA A 43 23.41 15.66 29.92
C ALA A 43 23.42 15.64 31.46
N GLY A 44 23.33 14.46 32.09
CA GLY A 44 23.30 14.32 33.55
C GLY A 44 21.92 14.57 34.16
N ASN A 45 20.88 14.71 33.34
CA ASN A 45 19.48 14.75 33.75
C ASN A 45 18.90 13.33 33.62
N PRO A 46 18.78 12.55 34.71
CA PRO A 46 18.35 11.17 34.60
C PRO A 46 16.92 11.00 34.08
N GLY A 47 16.09 12.06 34.04
CA GLY A 47 14.71 11.99 33.57
C GLY A 47 13.93 10.81 34.19
N PRO A 48 12.83 10.37 33.56
CA PRO A 48 12.18 9.13 33.94
C PRO A 48 12.90 7.93 33.28
N LEU A 49 14.07 7.55 33.77
CA LEU A 49 14.82 6.34 33.37
C LEU A 49 13.94 5.07 33.28
N ARG A 50 12.91 4.99 34.12
CA ARG A 50 11.93 3.90 34.14
C ARG A 50 11.06 3.83 32.88
N GLU A 51 10.96 4.90 32.10
CA GLU A 51 10.19 4.94 30.85
C GLU A 51 10.96 4.43 29.63
N ILE A 52 12.28 4.23 29.75
CA ILE A 52 13.10 3.75 28.62
C ILE A 52 12.78 2.29 28.29
N ALA A 53 12.68 1.42 29.29
CA ALA A 53 12.34 0.01 29.10
C ALA A 53 10.97 -0.22 28.43
N PRO A 54 9.86 0.44 28.85
CA PRO A 54 8.58 0.30 28.15
C PRO A 54 8.62 0.91 26.75
N LYS A 55 9.31 2.04 26.53
CA LYS A 55 9.49 2.62 25.19
C LYS A 55 10.29 1.71 24.25
N GLN A 56 11.29 1.02 24.77
CA GLN A 56 12.04 0.01 24.02
C GLN A 56 11.14 -1.19 23.64
N SER A 57 10.31 -1.68 24.56
CA SER A 57 9.35 -2.75 24.26
C SER A 57 8.28 -2.33 23.24
N GLU A 58 7.82 -1.08 23.29
CA GLU A 58 6.95 -0.48 22.28
C GLU A 58 7.64 -0.46 20.91
N LEU A 59 8.92 -0.08 20.85
CA LEU A 59 9.71 -0.07 19.63
C LEU A 59 9.85 -1.46 19.02
N GLU A 60 10.23 -2.45 19.82
CA GLU A 60 10.38 -3.85 19.39
C GLU A 60 9.07 -4.40 18.84
N THR A 61 7.95 -4.07 19.48
CA THR A 61 6.60 -4.45 19.01
C THR A 61 6.25 -3.77 17.68
N ALA A 62 6.56 -2.47 17.53
CA ALA A 62 6.32 -1.73 16.31
C ALA A 62 7.16 -2.28 15.14
N LEU A 63 8.45 -2.54 15.38
CA LEU A 63 9.36 -3.16 14.42
C LEU A 63 8.86 -4.52 13.96
N ARG A 64 8.46 -5.38 14.90
CA ARG A 64 7.93 -6.71 14.57
C ARG A 64 6.68 -6.62 13.70
N ARG A 65 5.76 -5.72 14.01
CA ARG A 65 4.58 -5.47 13.16
C ARG A 65 4.94 -4.96 11.77
N ALA A 66 5.95 -4.09 11.66
CA ALA A 66 6.41 -3.60 10.37
C ALA A 66 6.94 -4.75 9.50
N PHE A 67 7.81 -5.60 10.03
CA PHE A 67 8.33 -6.77 9.32
C PHE A 67 7.25 -7.78 8.95
N ASP A 68 6.32 -8.09 9.87
CA ASP A 68 5.21 -9.00 9.58
C ASP A 68 4.31 -8.45 8.44
N THR A 69 4.13 -7.13 8.39
CA THR A 69 3.33 -6.46 7.35
C THR A 69 4.06 -6.46 6.01
N GLU A 70 5.36 -6.18 6.01
CA GLU A 70 6.21 -6.23 4.83
C GLU A 70 6.27 -7.65 4.25
N GLN A 71 6.39 -8.67 5.09
CA GLN A 71 6.38 -10.07 4.65
C GLN A 71 5.05 -10.43 3.98
N LYS A 72 3.92 -10.03 4.57
CA LYS A 72 2.60 -10.24 3.95
C LYS A 72 2.45 -9.51 2.62
N PHE A 73 2.98 -8.29 2.52
CA PHE A 73 3.00 -7.55 1.26
C PHE A 73 3.82 -8.27 0.20
N ASN A 74 5.03 -8.70 0.54
CA ASN A 74 5.92 -9.42 -0.37
C ASN A 74 5.32 -10.76 -0.81
N ASP A 75 4.67 -11.49 0.10
CA ASP A 75 3.95 -12.74 -0.21
C ASP A 75 2.77 -12.49 -1.15
N TRP A 76 1.99 -11.43 -0.92
CA TRP A 76 0.90 -11.01 -1.81
C TRP A 76 1.46 -10.60 -3.17
N TYR A 77 2.49 -9.77 -3.20
CA TYR A 77 3.14 -9.31 -4.43
C TYR A 77 3.71 -10.48 -5.23
N ALA A 78 4.41 -11.42 -4.60
CA ALA A 78 4.92 -12.61 -5.26
C ALA A 78 3.80 -13.48 -5.88
N LYS A 79 2.63 -13.54 -5.23
CA LYS A 79 1.46 -14.31 -5.71
C LYS A 79 0.71 -13.62 -6.85
N PHE A 80 0.58 -12.30 -6.82
CA PHE A 80 -0.31 -11.57 -7.74
C PHE A 80 0.41 -10.69 -8.77
N ALA A 81 1.64 -10.23 -8.50
CA ALA A 81 2.39 -9.39 -9.43
C ALA A 81 2.97 -10.15 -10.63
N LYS A 82 3.08 -11.48 -10.55
CA LYS A 82 3.44 -12.32 -11.71
C LYS A 82 2.27 -12.53 -12.70
N GLY A 83 1.04 -12.16 -12.32
CA GLY A 83 -0.17 -12.40 -13.11
C GLY A 83 -0.66 -11.20 -13.93
N THR A 84 -0.10 -10.00 -13.75
CA THR A 84 -0.56 -8.78 -14.44
C THR A 84 0.33 -8.36 -15.62
N ALA A 85 1.32 -9.18 -15.99
CA ALA A 85 2.23 -8.88 -17.09
C ALA A 85 1.84 -9.54 -18.43
N ASP A 86 0.74 -10.32 -18.48
CA ASP A 86 0.33 -11.09 -19.67
C ASP A 86 -1.15 -10.92 -20.04
N ASP A 87 -1.78 -9.86 -19.52
CA ASP A 87 -3.06 -9.40 -20.05
C ASP A 87 -2.96 -7.89 -20.25
N THR A 88 -1.96 -7.49 -21.05
CA THR A 88 -1.91 -6.15 -21.61
C THR A 88 -3.13 -6.01 -22.49
N LEU A 89 -4.19 -5.47 -21.90
CA LEU A 89 -5.40 -5.09 -22.60
C LEU A 89 -4.98 -4.29 -23.83
N ASP A 90 -5.23 -4.83 -25.02
CA ASP A 90 -4.86 -4.17 -26.26
C ASP A 90 -5.81 -2.98 -26.48
N TYR A 91 -5.39 -1.84 -25.96
CA TYR A 91 -6.16 -0.60 -26.04
C TYR A 91 -6.36 -0.15 -27.50
N ASP A 92 -5.50 -0.57 -28.42
CA ASP A 92 -5.63 -0.21 -29.83
C ASP A 92 -6.71 -1.08 -30.48
N ALA A 93 -6.73 -2.39 -30.22
CA ALA A 93 -7.84 -3.26 -30.65
C ALA A 93 -9.20 -2.80 -30.09
N ILE A 94 -9.24 -2.37 -28.82
CA ILE A 94 -10.46 -1.84 -28.19
C ILE A 94 -10.89 -0.51 -28.83
N ARG A 95 -9.95 0.39 -29.13
CA ARG A 95 -10.24 1.66 -29.82
C ARG A 95 -10.79 1.42 -31.21
N ASP A 96 -10.23 0.47 -31.95
CA ASP A 96 -10.70 0.12 -33.29
C ASP A 96 -12.12 -0.46 -33.25
N GLU A 97 -12.40 -1.34 -32.29
CA GLU A 97 -13.75 -1.90 -32.12
C GLU A 97 -14.77 -0.81 -31.77
N ILE A 98 -14.44 0.09 -30.84
CA ILE A 98 -15.29 1.24 -30.48
C ILE A 98 -15.47 2.17 -31.69
N GLY A 99 -14.41 2.45 -32.44
CA GLY A 99 -14.44 3.27 -33.64
C GLY A 99 -15.37 2.69 -34.71
N CYS A 100 -15.28 1.38 -34.98
CA CYS A 100 -16.19 0.69 -35.89
C CYS A 100 -17.65 0.74 -35.41
N ARG A 101 -17.90 0.55 -34.11
CA ARG A 101 -19.26 0.64 -33.54
C ARG A 101 -19.83 2.05 -33.64
N LEU A 102 -19.03 3.08 -33.38
CA LEU A 102 -19.44 4.48 -33.51
C LEU A 102 -19.66 4.87 -34.99
N ALA A 103 -18.78 4.43 -35.90
CA ALA A 103 -18.93 4.65 -37.34
C ALA A 103 -20.21 4.00 -37.88
N ARG A 104 -20.60 2.83 -37.35
CA ARG A 104 -21.86 2.17 -37.67
C ARG A 104 -23.09 2.94 -37.18
N LEU A 105 -22.96 3.74 -36.12
CA LEU A 105 -24.02 4.64 -35.65
C LEU A 105 -24.02 5.98 -36.40
N ASN A 106 -22.95 6.28 -37.13
CA ASN A 106 -22.76 7.54 -37.86
C ASN A 106 -23.44 7.66 -39.26
N PRO A 107 -24.17 6.68 -39.86
CA PRO A 107 -24.93 6.97 -41.08
C PRO A 107 -26.19 7.81 -40.82
N CYS A 108 -26.52 8.15 -39.57
CA CYS A 108 -27.67 9.01 -39.22
C CYS A 108 -27.32 10.49 -39.00
N CYS A 109 -26.06 10.91 -38.99
CA CYS A 109 -25.68 12.31 -38.68
C CYS A 109 -25.33 13.17 -39.90
N ASP A 110 -25.58 12.66 -41.12
CA ASP A 110 -25.49 13.45 -42.37
C ASP A 110 -26.88 13.76 -42.98
N ALA A 111 -27.94 13.64 -42.18
CA ALA A 111 -29.21 14.31 -42.45
C ALA A 111 -29.19 15.65 -41.69
N GLY A 112 -29.01 16.74 -42.44
CA GLY A 112 -29.09 18.10 -41.93
C GLY A 112 -30.43 18.49 -41.33
#